data_AF-A0A2P7YS97-F1
#
_entry.id   AF-A0A2P7YS97-F1
#
_cell.length_a   1.000
_cell.length_b   1.000
_cell.length_c   1.000
_cell.angle_alpha   90.00
_cell.angle_beta   90.00
_cell.angle_gamma   90.00
#
_symmetry.space_group_name_H-M   'P 1'
#
loop_
_entity.id
_entity.type
_entity.pdbx_description
1 polymer ?
#
loop_
_entity_poly.entity_id
_entity_poly.type
_entity_poly.pdbx_seq_one_letter_code
_entity_poly.pdbx_strand_id
1 'polypeptide(L)'
;MKEASTELGELKHRKKGEEAPETPTTKDQIGENDAGNKSADHYKSKLSTLRYTLRQMCLPVVRMETEILANLQLQVRRPWLDFYFAWTANLASHTFYVLMLPVPIWFGGSDIVRDLVAVLGYGIYISGFCKDFLCLPRPRSPPLHRITMSSYTTQEYGWPLSHLANATAVTLILFAKLWDLRDLLLVLQIAALSLLLLLYYFSLIVGRLYCGMHGFFDILTGALIGASLFVFRRYYGQAYDTWLMLSSRNDSVWGITGTVILIVLGHLYLIHIYPEPVDDCPCFDDSVAFVGVLIGLDTSQYFFLITEAIAPGKDLTKGLAIPYSFDRSGVILSAVRMVLGIVLVVIWKAISKPVLFTILPPIYKFLGIYLPRSQFMPTAHSHLTSRQIRSQSLSNMANEPLLDVNKALKSVREGDQDKVGPTDDIDAYELLAYRKSHPSEPQVEVSISGVFRKRYDVEIIGRTIVYAGIPFMATWGFKTITELCKVA
;
A
#
# COMPACT_ATOMS: atom_id res chain seq x y z
N MET A 1 -59.19 7.71 74.64
CA MET A 1 -58.94 8.82 73.71
C MET A 1 -58.03 8.27 72.62
N LYS A 2 -58.64 7.86 71.50
CA LYS A 2 -58.68 8.60 70.21
C LYS A 2 -57.32 8.51 69.49
N GLU A 3 -57.22 7.70 68.44
CA GLU A 3 -57.62 8.01 67.04
C GLU A 3 -56.75 9.13 66.44
N ALA A 4 -56.31 9.12 65.18
CA ALA A 4 -56.21 8.11 64.12
C ALA A 4 -55.51 8.79 62.91
N SER A 5 -55.13 8.03 61.88
CA SER A 5 -55.08 8.45 60.45
C SER A 5 -54.09 9.57 60.00
N THR A 6 -53.76 9.79 58.71
CA THR A 6 -53.65 8.98 57.46
C THR A 6 -53.04 9.88 56.34
N GLU A 7 -52.24 9.30 55.43
CA GLU A 7 -51.92 9.68 54.02
C GLU A 7 -51.43 11.07 53.50
N LEU A 8 -50.43 10.97 52.60
CA LEU A 8 -50.19 11.61 51.27
C LEU A 8 -50.47 13.10 50.97
N GLY A 9 -49.58 13.73 50.16
CA GLY A 9 -49.92 14.96 49.40
C GLY A 9 -48.78 15.79 48.76
N GLU A 10 -48.29 15.36 47.59
CA GLU A 10 -47.81 16.14 46.41
C GLU A 10 -47.02 17.51 46.44
N LEU A 11 -45.88 17.50 45.71
CA LEU A 11 -45.44 18.39 44.59
C LEU A 11 -44.77 19.79 44.73
N LYS A 12 -43.66 19.92 43.95
CA LYS A 12 -43.02 21.13 43.31
C LYS A 12 -42.26 22.09 44.26
N HIS A 13 -41.13 22.73 43.92
CA HIS A 13 -40.31 22.93 42.70
C HIS A 13 -38.86 23.37 43.12
N ARG A 14 -37.77 23.50 42.32
CA ARG A 14 -37.40 23.24 40.90
C ARG A 14 -35.84 23.19 40.78
N LYS A 15 -35.30 22.55 39.73
CA LYS A 15 -33.88 22.34 39.36
C LYS A 15 -33.03 23.62 39.11
N LYS A 16 -31.72 23.51 39.37
CA LYS A 16 -30.62 23.76 38.39
C LYS A 16 -29.71 22.52 38.40
N GLY A 17 -29.41 21.97 37.24
CA GLY A 17 -28.51 20.82 37.10
C GLY A 17 -27.34 21.19 36.19
N GLU A 18 -26.14 20.78 36.57
CA GLU A 18 -24.99 20.71 35.68
C GLU A 18 -25.11 19.42 34.86
N GLU A 19 -24.93 19.52 33.54
CA GLU A 19 -24.91 18.35 32.67
C GLU A 19 -23.54 17.66 32.81
N ALA A 20 -23.56 16.39 33.24
CA ALA A 20 -22.38 15.54 33.17
C ALA A 20 -22.05 15.26 31.70
N PRO A 21 -20.78 15.11 31.31
CA PRO A 21 -20.43 14.68 29.96
C PRO A 21 -21.00 13.27 29.72
N GLU A 22 -21.88 13.15 28.73
CA GLU A 22 -22.45 11.86 28.34
C GLU A 22 -21.33 10.93 27.87
N THR A 23 -21.10 9.84 28.61
CA THR A 23 -20.29 8.72 28.15
C THR A 23 -20.99 8.08 26.95
N PRO A 24 -20.38 8.05 25.75
CA PRO A 24 -21.02 7.47 24.58
C PRO A 24 -21.29 5.98 24.81
N THR A 25 -22.51 5.55 24.50
CA THR A 25 -22.94 4.16 24.67
C THR A 25 -22.10 3.21 23.82
N THR A 26 -21.82 2.01 24.34
CA THR A 26 -20.92 0.99 23.76
C THR A 26 -21.35 0.46 22.37
N LYS A 27 -22.46 0.94 21.81
CA LYS A 27 -22.90 0.65 20.45
C LYS A 27 -22.42 1.67 19.40
N ASP A 28 -22.01 2.86 19.82
CA ASP A 28 -21.73 3.97 18.91
C ASP A 28 -20.27 4.03 18.42
N GLN A 29 -19.35 3.32 19.08
CA GLN A 29 -17.92 3.31 18.75
C GLN A 29 -17.55 2.36 17.57
N ILE A 30 -18.50 1.56 17.08
CA ILE A 30 -18.25 0.56 16.03
C ILE A 30 -18.16 1.25 14.65
N GLY A 31 -16.95 1.69 14.30
CA GLY A 31 -16.61 2.25 12.98
C GLY A 31 -16.02 3.66 12.98
N GLU A 32 -15.88 4.32 14.14
CA GLU A 32 -15.24 5.65 14.24
C GLU A 32 -13.72 5.62 14.01
N ASN A 33 -13.10 4.46 14.23
CA ASN A 33 -11.66 4.25 14.09
C ASN A 33 -11.17 4.21 12.63
N ASP A 34 -12.06 4.00 11.65
CA ASP A 34 -11.68 3.98 10.23
C ASP A 34 -11.31 5.38 9.72
N ALA A 35 -10.26 5.46 8.90
CA ALA A 35 -9.96 6.65 8.13
C ALA A 35 -11.16 7.11 7.28
N GLY A 36 -11.59 8.36 7.49
CA GLY A 36 -12.69 9.00 6.75
C GLY A 36 -14.04 9.02 7.47
N ASN A 37 -14.22 8.29 8.58
CA ASN A 37 -15.52 8.15 9.25
C ASN A 37 -15.81 9.14 10.40
N LYS A 38 -14.83 9.93 10.83
CA LYS A 38 -14.96 10.89 11.95
C LYS A 38 -15.95 12.03 11.67
N SER A 39 -16.23 12.83 12.71
CA SER A 39 -17.20 13.94 12.67
C SER A 39 -16.95 14.94 11.54
N ALA A 40 -18.02 15.59 11.07
CA ALA A 40 -17.93 16.56 9.98
C ALA A 40 -16.99 17.73 10.33
N ASP A 41 -16.97 18.16 11.59
CA ASP A 41 -16.14 19.27 12.07
C ASP A 41 -14.65 18.93 12.16
N HIS A 42 -14.27 17.67 12.42
CA HIS A 42 -12.87 17.22 12.33
C HIS A 42 -12.33 17.37 10.90
N TYR A 43 -13.14 17.08 9.88
CA TYR A 43 -12.75 17.31 8.49
C TYR A 43 -12.84 18.79 8.08
N LYS A 44 -13.86 19.52 8.55
CA LYS A 44 -14.07 20.94 8.23
C LYS A 44 -12.98 21.85 8.78
N SER A 45 -12.41 21.51 9.94
CA SER A 45 -11.33 22.27 10.59
C SER A 45 -9.94 22.01 10.00
N LYS A 46 -9.74 20.88 9.31
CA LYS A 46 -8.43 20.44 8.80
C LYS A 46 -8.29 20.44 7.27
N LEU A 47 -9.39 20.37 6.53
CA LEU A 47 -9.38 20.45 5.06
C LEU A 47 -9.50 21.90 4.59
N SER A 48 -8.86 22.20 3.46
CA SER A 48 -9.14 23.44 2.71
C SER A 48 -10.58 23.43 2.18
N THR A 49 -11.16 24.61 1.96
CA THR A 49 -12.55 24.77 1.49
C THR A 49 -12.83 23.94 0.23
N LEU A 50 -11.91 23.89 -0.72
CA LEU A 50 -12.04 23.10 -1.94
C LEU A 50 -12.05 21.58 -1.65
N ARG A 51 -11.11 21.07 -0.83
CA ARG A 51 -11.08 19.64 -0.43
C ARG A 51 -12.35 19.25 0.30
N TYR A 52 -12.81 20.09 1.22
CA TYR A 52 -14.04 19.85 1.98
C TYR A 52 -15.30 19.83 1.10
N THR A 53 -15.47 20.81 0.21
CA THR A 53 -16.63 20.84 -0.70
C THR A 53 -16.68 19.62 -1.61
N LEU A 54 -15.55 19.23 -2.22
CA LEU A 54 -15.47 18.01 -3.04
C LEU A 54 -15.81 16.75 -2.23
N ARG A 55 -15.29 16.63 -1.01
CA ARG A 55 -15.63 15.53 -0.09
C ARG A 55 -17.14 15.48 0.20
N GLN A 56 -17.77 16.63 0.46
CA GLN A 56 -19.22 16.69 0.71
C GLN A 56 -20.06 16.35 -0.52
N MET A 57 -19.58 16.62 -1.74
CA MET A 57 -20.25 16.21 -2.98
C MET A 57 -20.19 14.68 -3.20
N CYS A 58 -19.07 14.04 -2.88
CA CYS A 58 -18.88 12.59 -3.09
C CYS A 58 -19.45 11.72 -1.96
N LEU A 59 -19.49 12.21 -0.72
CA LEU A 59 -19.94 11.44 0.46
C LEU A 59 -21.34 10.80 0.33
N PRO A 60 -22.38 11.48 -0.21
CA PRO A 60 -23.70 10.87 -0.37
C PRO A 60 -23.70 9.62 -1.27
N VAL A 61 -22.86 9.62 -2.32
CA VAL A 61 -22.74 8.49 -3.26
C VAL A 61 -22.20 7.25 -2.52
N VAL A 62 -21.08 7.39 -1.82
CA VAL A 62 -20.45 6.29 -1.04
C VAL A 62 -21.39 5.74 0.03
N ARG A 63 -22.20 6.61 0.66
CA ARG A 63 -23.19 6.19 1.66
C ARG A 63 -24.35 5.42 1.03
N MET A 64 -24.89 5.88 -0.10
CA MET A 64 -25.97 5.18 -0.82
C MET A 64 -25.52 3.81 -1.33
N GLU A 65 -24.29 3.70 -1.83
CA GLU A 65 -23.74 2.42 -2.30
C GLU A 65 -23.62 1.37 -1.18
N THR A 66 -23.41 1.79 0.08
CA THR A 66 -23.24 0.88 1.22
C THR A 66 -24.45 -0.06 1.40
N GLU A 67 -25.68 0.45 1.27
CA GLU A 67 -26.90 -0.35 1.41
C GLU A 67 -27.09 -1.34 0.25
N ILE A 68 -26.78 -0.91 -0.98
CA ILE A 68 -26.85 -1.75 -2.19
C ILE A 68 -25.87 -2.93 -2.06
N LEU A 69 -24.64 -2.66 -1.59
CA LEU A 69 -23.62 -3.68 -1.38
C LEU A 69 -24.00 -4.63 -0.25
N ALA A 70 -24.61 -4.15 0.84
CA ALA A 70 -25.07 -5.01 1.93
C ALA A 70 -26.14 -6.00 1.46
N ASN A 71 -27.12 -5.53 0.68
CA ASN A 71 -28.14 -6.40 0.07
C ASN A 71 -27.54 -7.43 -0.89
N LEU A 72 -26.56 -7.04 -1.72
CA LEU A 72 -25.82 -7.96 -2.59
C LEU A 72 -25.04 -9.01 -1.77
N GLN A 73 -24.39 -8.58 -0.70
CA GLN A 73 -23.57 -9.44 0.15
C GLN A 73 -24.42 -10.50 0.87
N LEU A 74 -25.62 -10.14 1.34
CA LEU A 74 -26.59 -11.09 1.92
C LEU A 74 -27.04 -12.18 0.94
N GLN A 75 -27.11 -11.88 -0.36
CA GLN A 75 -27.53 -12.83 -1.39
C GLN A 75 -26.39 -13.74 -1.88
N VAL A 76 -25.18 -13.18 -2.02
CA VAL A 76 -24.07 -13.83 -2.76
C VAL A 76 -23.07 -14.53 -1.82
N ARG A 77 -23.01 -14.21 -0.51
CA ARG A 77 -21.97 -14.79 0.37
C ARG A 77 -22.04 -16.32 0.50
N ARG A 78 -20.88 -16.94 0.32
CA ARG A 78 -20.61 -18.37 0.54
C ARG A 78 -19.19 -18.54 1.10
N PRO A 79 -18.94 -19.47 2.05
CA PRO A 79 -17.62 -19.63 2.66
C PRO A 79 -16.46 -19.88 1.67
N TRP A 80 -16.73 -20.58 0.56
CA TRP A 80 -15.73 -20.82 -0.49
C TRP A 80 -15.44 -19.57 -1.35
N LEU A 81 -16.42 -18.69 -1.54
CA LEU A 81 -16.24 -17.38 -2.19
C LEU A 81 -15.50 -16.41 -1.26
N ASP A 82 -15.81 -16.43 0.04
CA ASP A 82 -15.06 -15.68 1.06
C ASP A 82 -13.57 -16.04 1.01
N PHE A 83 -13.25 -17.34 0.99
CA PHE A 83 -11.88 -17.84 0.83
C PHE A 83 -11.26 -17.38 -0.49
N TYR A 84 -11.95 -17.57 -1.62
CA TYR A 84 -11.44 -17.21 -2.94
C TYR A 84 -11.11 -15.71 -3.06
N PHE A 85 -12.03 -14.83 -2.65
CA PHE A 85 -11.83 -13.39 -2.76
C PHE A 85 -10.86 -12.84 -1.72
N ALA A 86 -10.79 -13.42 -0.51
CA ALA A 86 -9.76 -13.08 0.46
C ALA A 86 -8.35 -13.44 -0.04
N TRP A 87 -8.17 -14.59 -0.70
CA TRP A 87 -6.88 -14.99 -1.26
C TRP A 87 -6.51 -14.23 -2.53
N THR A 88 -7.43 -14.04 -3.47
CA THR A 88 -7.15 -13.29 -4.71
C THR A 88 -6.87 -11.80 -4.46
N ALA A 89 -7.41 -11.22 -3.37
CA ALA A 89 -7.03 -9.87 -2.92
C ALA A 89 -5.51 -9.72 -2.68
N ASN A 90 -4.80 -10.79 -2.32
CA ASN A 90 -3.35 -10.76 -2.11
C ASN A 90 -2.53 -10.64 -3.41
N LEU A 91 -3.12 -10.88 -4.60
CA LEU A 91 -2.48 -10.66 -5.91
C LEU A 91 -2.27 -9.17 -6.23
N ALA A 92 -2.83 -8.28 -5.41
CA ALA A 92 -2.56 -6.85 -5.46
C ALA A 92 -1.91 -6.33 -4.15
N SER A 93 -1.31 -7.24 -3.36
CA SER A 93 -0.60 -6.90 -2.13
C SER A 93 0.82 -6.39 -2.41
N HIS A 94 1.31 -5.59 -1.49
CA HIS A 94 2.69 -5.12 -1.48
C HIS A 94 3.72 -6.26 -1.58
N THR A 95 3.51 -7.36 -0.85
CA THR A 95 4.42 -8.53 -0.88
C THR A 95 4.39 -9.26 -2.22
N PHE A 96 3.22 -9.39 -2.86
CA PHE A 96 3.12 -9.95 -4.20
C PHE A 96 3.94 -9.11 -5.20
N TYR A 97 3.82 -7.78 -5.15
CA TYR A 97 4.55 -6.90 -6.06
C TYR A 97 6.07 -7.00 -5.90
N VAL A 98 6.59 -7.01 -4.66
CA VAL A 98 8.03 -7.14 -4.40
C VAL A 98 8.60 -8.47 -4.93
N LEU A 99 7.83 -9.55 -4.87
CA LEU A 99 8.32 -10.89 -5.26
C LEU A 99 8.11 -11.20 -6.75
N MET A 100 7.00 -10.74 -7.34
CA MET A 100 6.55 -11.18 -8.66
C MET A 100 6.81 -10.17 -9.79
N LEU A 101 6.86 -8.87 -9.52
CA LEU A 101 7.21 -7.88 -10.58
C LEU A 101 8.63 -8.03 -11.13
N PRO A 102 9.65 -8.42 -10.33
CA PRO A 102 10.99 -8.70 -10.87
C PRO A 102 11.08 -9.89 -11.83
N VAL A 103 10.13 -10.84 -11.76
CA VAL A 103 10.25 -12.16 -12.42
C VAL A 103 10.54 -12.06 -13.93
N PRO A 104 9.87 -11.20 -14.73
CA PRO A 104 10.15 -11.15 -16.16
C PRO A 104 11.55 -10.60 -16.50
N ILE A 105 12.17 -9.74 -15.68
CA ILE A 105 13.57 -9.28 -15.88
C ILE A 105 14.52 -10.48 -15.86
N TRP A 106 14.33 -11.42 -14.92
CA TRP A 106 15.18 -12.61 -14.81
C TRP A 106 15.07 -13.52 -16.04
N PHE A 107 13.97 -13.44 -16.78
CA PHE A 107 13.72 -14.17 -18.02
C PHE A 107 13.88 -13.31 -19.29
N GLY A 108 14.59 -12.18 -19.20
CA GLY A 108 14.93 -11.30 -20.33
C GLY A 108 13.82 -10.33 -20.76
N GLY A 109 12.64 -10.37 -20.14
CA GLY A 109 11.54 -9.43 -20.34
C GLY A 109 11.67 -8.19 -19.46
N SER A 110 12.64 -7.33 -19.72
CA SER A 110 12.79 -6.09 -18.94
C SER A 110 11.84 -4.98 -19.38
N ASP A 111 11.57 -4.83 -20.68
CA ASP A 111 10.64 -3.83 -21.22
C ASP A 111 9.24 -3.96 -20.61
N ILE A 112 8.77 -5.21 -20.42
CA ILE A 112 7.46 -5.46 -19.80
C ILE A 112 7.47 -5.11 -18.30
N VAL A 113 8.56 -5.36 -17.56
CA VAL A 113 8.66 -4.91 -16.16
C VAL A 113 8.73 -3.39 -16.09
N ARG A 114 9.42 -2.72 -17.02
CA ARG A 114 9.47 -1.26 -17.07
C ARG A 114 8.08 -0.67 -17.29
N ASP A 115 7.31 -1.22 -18.22
CA ASP A 115 5.91 -0.84 -18.45
C ASP A 115 5.03 -1.09 -17.21
N LEU A 116 5.13 -2.29 -16.61
CA LEU A 116 4.33 -2.69 -15.45
C LEU A 116 4.65 -1.85 -14.21
N VAL A 117 5.93 -1.66 -13.87
CA VAL A 117 6.35 -0.88 -12.69
C VAL A 117 6.00 0.59 -12.86
N ALA A 118 6.11 1.15 -14.07
CA ALA A 118 5.66 2.51 -14.34
C ALA A 118 4.15 2.67 -14.06
N VAL A 119 3.29 1.83 -14.65
CA VAL A 119 1.84 1.98 -14.44
C VAL A 119 1.39 1.62 -13.02
N LEU A 120 2.06 0.69 -12.33
CA LEU A 120 1.78 0.35 -10.94
C LEU A 120 2.25 1.45 -9.97
N GLY A 121 3.45 2.00 -10.19
CA GLY A 121 4.02 3.05 -9.34
C GLY A 121 3.23 4.35 -9.43
N TYR A 122 2.95 4.80 -10.65
CA TYR A 122 2.07 5.95 -10.86
C TYR A 122 0.61 5.66 -10.50
N GLY A 123 0.15 4.41 -10.62
CA GLY A 123 -1.17 3.94 -10.19
C GLY A 123 -1.39 4.14 -8.70
N ILE A 124 -0.51 3.57 -7.86
CA ILE A 124 -0.55 3.75 -6.41
C ILE A 124 -0.34 5.21 -6.02
N TYR A 125 0.60 5.93 -6.66
CA TYR A 125 0.85 7.33 -6.35
C TYR A 125 -0.39 8.21 -6.60
N ILE A 126 -1.01 8.12 -7.79
CA ILE A 126 -2.16 8.95 -8.14
C ILE A 126 -3.39 8.55 -7.32
N SER A 127 -3.66 7.26 -7.13
CA SER A 127 -4.81 6.83 -6.33
C SER A 127 -4.63 7.15 -4.84
N GLY A 128 -3.41 7.02 -4.31
CA GLY A 128 -3.04 7.45 -2.95
C GLY A 128 -3.18 8.96 -2.77
N PHE A 129 -2.67 9.75 -3.72
CA PHE A 129 -2.85 11.21 -3.74
C PHE A 129 -4.34 11.58 -3.66
N CYS A 130 -5.20 10.95 -4.48
CA CYS A 130 -6.64 11.18 -4.45
C CYS A 130 -7.31 10.74 -3.14
N LYS A 131 -6.90 9.60 -2.56
CA LYS A 131 -7.33 9.11 -1.24
C LYS A 131 -7.07 10.14 -0.15
N ASP A 132 -5.82 10.56 -0.01
CA ASP A 132 -5.40 11.50 1.02
C ASP A 132 -5.89 12.93 0.74
N PHE A 133 -6.18 13.28 -0.52
CA PHE A 133 -6.77 14.57 -0.88
C PHE A 133 -8.24 14.69 -0.46
N LEU A 134 -9.10 13.70 -0.71
CA LEU A 134 -10.53 13.77 -0.37
C LEU A 134 -10.91 13.12 0.97
N CYS A 135 -10.08 12.27 1.56
CA CYS A 135 -10.34 11.61 2.85
C CYS A 135 -11.74 10.95 2.92
N LEU A 136 -12.12 10.22 1.87
CA LEU A 136 -13.42 9.56 1.78
C LEU A 136 -13.39 8.20 2.50
N PRO A 137 -14.40 7.89 3.34
CA PRO A 137 -14.46 6.62 4.07
C PRO A 137 -14.68 5.44 3.14
N ARG A 138 -14.34 4.25 3.64
CA ARG A 138 -14.84 2.97 3.08
C ARG A 138 -16.35 2.82 3.34
N PRO A 139 -17.04 1.93 2.60
CA PRO A 139 -18.39 1.49 2.95
C PRO A 139 -18.48 1.05 4.43
N ARG A 140 -19.60 1.38 5.08
CA ARG A 140 -19.77 1.18 6.54
C ARG A 140 -20.10 -0.26 6.90
N SER A 141 -19.53 -0.70 8.02
CA SER A 141 -19.65 -2.05 8.58
C SER A 141 -19.93 -1.90 10.08
N PRO A 142 -21.17 -2.12 10.58
CA PRO A 142 -22.37 -2.54 9.86
C PRO A 142 -22.92 -1.48 8.87
N PRO A 143 -23.82 -1.85 7.91
CA PRO A 143 -24.44 -3.17 7.71
C PRO A 143 -23.62 -4.15 6.86
N LEU A 144 -22.57 -3.72 6.17
CA LEU A 144 -21.67 -4.64 5.47
C LEU A 144 -20.86 -5.48 6.45
N HIS A 145 -20.42 -6.65 6.00
CA HIS A 145 -19.40 -7.46 6.66
C HIS A 145 -18.10 -7.35 5.88
N ARG A 146 -17.10 -6.64 6.40
CA ARG A 146 -15.79 -6.55 5.71
C ARG A 146 -15.05 -7.89 5.74
N ILE A 147 -14.53 -8.31 4.60
CA ILE A 147 -13.72 -9.52 4.46
C ILE A 147 -12.30 -9.10 4.06
N THR A 148 -11.37 -9.16 5.01
CA THR A 148 -9.96 -8.85 4.78
C THR A 148 -9.06 -9.79 5.57
N MET A 149 -7.85 -10.04 5.06
CA MET A 149 -6.80 -10.76 5.79
C MET A 149 -5.81 -9.80 6.48
N SER A 150 -6.01 -8.47 6.37
CA SER A 150 -5.07 -7.47 6.88
C SER A 150 -5.77 -6.20 7.38
N SER A 151 -5.60 -5.91 8.67
CA SER A 151 -6.05 -4.67 9.33
C SER A 151 -5.34 -3.41 8.82
N TYR A 152 -4.19 -3.54 8.15
CA TYR A 152 -3.54 -2.45 7.41
C TYR A 152 -4.51 -1.85 6.37
N THR A 153 -5.19 -2.72 5.62
CA THR A 153 -6.05 -2.31 4.50
C THR A 153 -7.37 -1.66 4.93
N THR A 154 -7.86 -1.93 6.15
CA THR A 154 -9.09 -1.29 6.67
C THR A 154 -8.86 0.14 7.11
N GLN A 155 -7.63 0.49 7.51
CA GLN A 155 -7.23 1.86 7.87
C GLN A 155 -6.99 2.77 6.65
N GLU A 156 -7.12 2.26 5.43
CA GLU A 156 -7.08 3.09 4.22
C GLU A 156 -8.41 3.79 3.91
N TYR A 157 -8.33 5.04 3.43
CA TYR A 157 -9.45 5.70 2.74
C TYR A 157 -9.98 4.84 1.57
N GLY A 158 -11.29 4.88 1.33
CA GLY A 158 -11.96 4.01 0.36
C GLY A 158 -11.76 4.42 -1.10
N TRP A 159 -11.87 5.71 -1.38
CA TRP A 159 -11.89 6.24 -2.74
C TRP A 159 -10.56 6.90 -3.14
N PRO A 160 -10.01 6.68 -4.36
CA PRO A 160 -10.40 5.68 -5.36
C PRO A 160 -9.73 4.31 -5.11
N LEU A 161 -10.21 3.25 -5.77
CA LEU A 161 -9.68 1.89 -5.59
C LEU A 161 -8.29 1.69 -6.25
N SER A 162 -7.22 1.86 -5.47
CA SER A 162 -5.82 1.64 -5.89
C SER A 162 -5.58 0.28 -6.55
N HIS A 163 -6.09 -0.81 -5.98
CA HIS A 163 -5.89 -2.16 -6.52
C HIS A 163 -6.51 -2.34 -7.91
N LEU A 164 -7.60 -1.63 -8.23
CA LEU A 164 -8.22 -1.69 -9.54
C LEU A 164 -7.49 -0.80 -10.54
N ALA A 165 -7.08 0.41 -10.16
CA ALA A 165 -6.24 1.23 -11.04
C ALA A 165 -5.01 0.44 -11.52
N ASN A 166 -4.36 -0.27 -10.59
CA ASN A 166 -3.29 -1.21 -10.88
C ASN A 166 -3.75 -2.39 -11.76
N ALA A 167 -4.81 -3.11 -11.38
CA ALA A 167 -5.28 -4.28 -12.11
C ALA A 167 -5.71 -3.94 -13.55
N THR A 168 -6.41 -2.82 -13.77
CA THR A 168 -6.78 -2.33 -15.10
C THR A 168 -5.53 -2.00 -15.91
N ALA A 169 -4.60 -1.21 -15.37
CA ALA A 169 -3.41 -0.80 -16.11
C ALA A 169 -2.51 -2.00 -16.47
N VAL A 170 -2.25 -2.90 -15.52
CA VAL A 170 -1.50 -4.15 -15.75
C VAL A 170 -2.18 -5.02 -16.79
N THR A 171 -3.48 -5.26 -16.66
CA THR A 171 -4.25 -6.11 -17.57
C THR A 171 -4.21 -5.56 -19.00
N LEU A 172 -4.38 -4.24 -19.18
CA LEU A 172 -4.30 -3.59 -20.49
C LEU A 172 -2.88 -3.61 -21.08
N ILE A 173 -1.82 -3.38 -20.27
CA ILE A 173 -0.43 -3.52 -20.73
C ILE A 173 -0.17 -4.96 -21.20
N LEU A 174 -0.57 -5.97 -20.42
CA LEU A 174 -0.36 -7.38 -20.77
C LEU A 174 -1.16 -7.78 -22.02
N PHE A 175 -2.41 -7.31 -22.18
CA PHE A 175 -3.17 -7.50 -23.42
C PHE A 175 -2.51 -6.83 -24.64
N ALA A 176 -1.98 -5.60 -24.49
CA ALA A 176 -1.26 -4.94 -25.58
C ALA A 176 0.00 -5.72 -25.98
N LYS A 177 0.75 -6.28 -25.02
CA LYS A 177 1.91 -7.15 -25.32
C LYS A 177 1.50 -8.48 -25.97
N LEU A 178 0.40 -9.10 -25.55
CA LEU A 178 -0.15 -10.29 -26.22
C LEU A 178 -0.56 -9.98 -27.66
N TRP A 179 -1.12 -8.80 -27.92
CA TRP A 179 -1.47 -8.35 -29.26
C TRP A 179 -0.23 -8.08 -30.14
N ASP A 180 0.80 -7.45 -29.59
CA ASP A 180 2.07 -7.23 -30.29
C ASP A 180 2.77 -8.56 -30.63
N LEU A 181 2.65 -9.58 -29.77
CA LEU A 181 3.23 -10.91 -29.93
C LEU A 181 2.33 -11.92 -30.65
N ARG A 182 1.13 -11.54 -31.11
CA ARG A 182 0.11 -12.47 -31.64
C ARG A 182 0.59 -13.29 -32.85
N ASP A 183 1.51 -12.75 -33.65
CA ASP A 183 2.05 -13.40 -34.85
C ASP A 183 3.15 -14.43 -34.52
N LEU A 184 3.66 -14.44 -33.26
CA LEU A 184 4.70 -15.35 -32.75
C LEU A 184 4.13 -16.45 -31.85
N LEU A 185 2.87 -16.33 -31.41
CA LEU A 185 2.22 -17.22 -30.44
C LEU A 185 1.15 -18.08 -31.11
N LEU A 186 0.95 -19.29 -30.59
CA LEU A 186 -0.15 -20.15 -31.02
C LEU A 186 -1.49 -19.57 -30.55
N VAL A 187 -2.54 -19.72 -31.35
CA VAL A 187 -3.91 -19.27 -31.01
C VAL A 187 -4.36 -19.79 -29.64
N LEU A 188 -4.02 -21.03 -29.31
CA LEU A 188 -4.31 -21.63 -27.99
C LEU A 188 -3.57 -20.93 -26.84
N GLN A 189 -2.31 -20.51 -27.04
CA GLN A 189 -1.54 -19.76 -26.04
C GLN A 189 -2.16 -18.37 -25.82
N ILE A 190 -2.53 -17.67 -26.91
CA ILE A 190 -3.18 -16.37 -26.85
C ILE A 190 -4.52 -16.49 -26.11
N ALA A 191 -5.33 -17.49 -26.43
CA ALA A 191 -6.62 -17.74 -25.77
C ALA A 191 -6.44 -18.07 -24.27
N ALA A 192 -5.49 -18.93 -23.91
CA ALA A 192 -5.23 -19.31 -22.53
C ALA A 192 -4.71 -18.14 -21.68
N LEU A 193 -3.77 -17.35 -22.21
CA LEU A 193 -3.22 -16.17 -21.53
C LEU A 193 -4.28 -15.06 -21.41
N SER A 194 -5.11 -14.87 -22.44
CA SER A 194 -6.24 -13.93 -22.41
C SER A 194 -7.26 -14.33 -21.35
N LEU A 195 -7.63 -15.61 -21.25
CA LEU A 195 -8.53 -16.11 -20.22
C LEU A 195 -7.94 -15.92 -18.82
N LEU A 196 -6.65 -16.18 -18.63
CA LEU A 196 -5.96 -15.96 -17.35
C LEU A 196 -5.98 -14.48 -16.93
N LEU A 197 -5.75 -13.56 -17.87
CA LEU A 197 -5.83 -12.11 -17.62
C LEU A 197 -7.25 -11.66 -17.27
N LEU A 198 -8.27 -12.18 -17.96
CA LEU A 198 -9.67 -11.90 -17.61
C LEU A 198 -10.00 -12.42 -16.21
N LEU A 199 -9.61 -13.65 -15.88
CA LEU A 199 -9.82 -14.22 -14.54
C LEU A 199 -9.13 -13.40 -13.44
N TYR A 200 -7.88 -12.98 -13.65
CA TYR A 200 -7.16 -12.06 -12.75
C TYR A 200 -7.93 -10.74 -12.55
N TYR A 201 -8.35 -10.11 -13.65
CA TYR A 201 -9.02 -8.82 -13.63
C TYR A 201 -10.40 -8.87 -12.97
N PHE A 202 -11.25 -9.82 -13.36
CA PHE A 202 -12.58 -10.00 -12.78
C PHE A 202 -12.51 -10.35 -11.30
N SER A 203 -11.55 -11.20 -10.88
CA SER A 203 -11.43 -11.58 -9.46
C SER A 203 -11.03 -10.41 -8.57
N LEU A 204 -10.19 -9.50 -9.07
CA LEU A 204 -9.83 -8.28 -8.34
C LEU A 204 -10.95 -7.22 -8.33
N ILE A 205 -11.78 -7.10 -9.37
CA ILE A 205 -12.96 -6.22 -9.35
C ILE A 205 -14.02 -6.76 -8.41
N VAL A 206 -14.52 -7.97 -8.72
CA VAL A 206 -15.66 -8.57 -8.03
C VAL A 206 -15.32 -8.85 -6.57
N GLY A 207 -14.08 -9.26 -6.29
CA GLY A 207 -13.62 -9.48 -4.91
C GLY A 207 -13.69 -8.23 -4.05
N ARG A 208 -13.45 -7.02 -4.58
CA ARG A 208 -13.47 -5.79 -3.77
C ARG A 208 -14.89 -5.30 -3.44
N LEU A 209 -15.85 -5.57 -4.34
CA LEU A 209 -17.29 -5.44 -4.04
C LEU A 209 -17.73 -6.49 -3.02
N TYR A 210 -17.43 -7.76 -3.29
CA TYR A 210 -17.85 -8.91 -2.48
C TYR A 210 -17.33 -8.83 -1.04
N CYS A 211 -16.08 -8.41 -0.85
CA CYS A 211 -15.48 -8.20 0.47
C CYS A 211 -16.02 -6.97 1.23
N GLY A 212 -16.94 -6.19 0.66
CA GLY A 212 -17.51 -5.00 1.30
C GLY A 212 -16.50 -3.86 1.53
N MET A 213 -15.39 -3.87 0.81
CA MET A 213 -14.27 -2.94 1.05
C MET A 213 -14.36 -1.65 0.21
N HIS A 214 -15.05 -1.69 -0.93
CA HIS A 214 -15.13 -0.59 -1.90
C HIS A 214 -16.49 -0.52 -2.59
N GLY A 215 -16.82 0.69 -3.05
CA GLY A 215 -18.03 1.01 -3.80
C GLY A 215 -17.90 0.91 -5.33
N PHE A 216 -19.02 1.13 -6.03
CA PHE A 216 -19.04 1.23 -7.49
C PHE A 216 -18.34 2.52 -7.97
N PHE A 217 -18.48 3.62 -7.23
CA PHE A 217 -17.77 4.87 -7.50
C PHE A 217 -16.24 4.71 -7.37
N ASP A 218 -15.76 3.97 -6.36
CA ASP A 218 -14.34 3.63 -6.19
C ASP A 218 -13.81 2.82 -7.37
N ILE A 219 -14.64 1.92 -7.90
CA ILE A 219 -14.31 1.03 -9.02
C ILE A 219 -14.25 1.79 -10.34
N LEU A 220 -15.26 2.61 -10.64
CA LEU A 220 -15.30 3.41 -11.86
C LEU A 220 -14.07 4.34 -11.94
N THR A 221 -13.77 5.03 -10.84
CA THR A 221 -12.63 5.96 -10.77
C THR A 221 -11.29 5.24 -10.76
N GLY A 222 -11.16 4.09 -10.09
CA GLY A 222 -9.99 3.23 -10.18
C GLY A 222 -9.72 2.77 -11.62
N ALA A 223 -10.74 2.23 -12.31
CA ALA A 223 -10.62 1.80 -13.69
C ALA A 223 -10.25 2.93 -14.65
N LEU A 224 -10.80 4.14 -14.46
CA LEU A 224 -10.43 5.33 -15.23
C LEU A 224 -8.95 5.70 -15.04
N ILE A 225 -8.46 5.76 -13.79
CA ILE A 225 -7.03 6.03 -13.50
C ILE A 225 -6.13 4.99 -14.19
N GLY A 226 -6.48 3.70 -14.07
CA GLY A 226 -5.73 2.61 -14.68
C GLY A 226 -5.71 2.66 -16.22
N ALA A 227 -6.85 2.97 -16.84
CA ALA A 227 -6.96 3.14 -18.28
C ALA A 227 -6.16 4.36 -18.77
N SER A 228 -6.21 5.50 -18.05
CA SER A 228 -5.41 6.69 -18.36
C SER A 228 -3.90 6.41 -18.31
N LEU A 229 -3.44 5.67 -17.30
CA LEU A 229 -2.03 5.27 -17.16
C LEU A 229 -1.58 4.30 -18.25
N PHE A 230 -2.44 3.34 -18.63
CA PHE A 230 -2.21 2.47 -19.77
C PHE A 230 -2.05 3.29 -21.07
N VAL A 231 -2.98 4.20 -21.36
CA VAL A 231 -2.93 5.06 -22.57
C VAL A 231 -1.65 5.90 -22.56
N PHE A 232 -1.31 6.53 -21.44
CA PHE A 232 -0.06 7.29 -21.31
C PHE A 232 1.16 6.41 -21.60
N ARG A 233 1.28 5.26 -20.93
CA ARG A 233 2.45 4.38 -21.10
C ARG A 233 2.54 3.76 -22.49
N ARG A 234 1.41 3.38 -23.10
CA ARG A 234 1.37 2.75 -24.44
C ARG A 234 1.76 3.72 -25.56
N TYR A 235 1.32 4.97 -25.51
CA TYR A 235 1.56 5.94 -26.60
C TYR A 235 2.72 6.91 -26.35
N TYR A 236 2.98 7.27 -25.10
CA TYR A 236 4.02 8.24 -24.73
C TYR A 236 5.19 7.63 -23.94
N GLY A 237 5.08 6.37 -23.48
CA GLY A 237 6.11 5.71 -22.65
C GLY A 237 7.47 5.62 -23.32
N GLN A 238 7.53 5.29 -24.62
CA GLN A 238 8.79 5.26 -25.37
C GLN A 238 9.40 6.66 -25.49
N ALA A 239 8.61 7.69 -25.82
CA ALA A 239 9.08 9.06 -25.93
C ALA A 239 9.60 9.60 -24.58
N TYR A 240 8.92 9.26 -23.48
CA TYR A 240 9.36 9.57 -22.11
C TYR A 240 10.69 8.87 -21.77
N ASP A 241 10.82 7.58 -22.08
CA ASP A 241 12.04 6.81 -21.81
C ASP A 241 13.23 7.31 -22.62
N THR A 242 13.04 7.60 -23.91
CA THR A 242 14.07 8.20 -24.77
C THR A 242 14.46 9.59 -24.28
N TRP A 243 13.50 10.44 -23.88
CA TRP A 243 13.79 11.76 -23.32
C TRP A 243 14.56 11.69 -21.99
N LEU A 244 14.21 10.74 -21.11
CA LEU A 244 14.85 10.60 -19.80
C LEU A 244 16.26 10.00 -19.92
N MET A 245 16.42 8.94 -20.71
CA MET A 245 17.62 8.10 -20.73
C MET A 245 18.57 8.37 -21.91
N LEU A 246 18.05 8.80 -23.06
CA LEU A 246 18.78 8.90 -24.34
C LEU A 246 18.80 10.33 -24.91
N SER A 247 18.51 11.34 -24.08
CA SER A 247 18.68 12.75 -24.47
C SER A 247 20.15 13.10 -24.69
N SER A 248 20.46 13.91 -25.70
CA SER A 248 21.80 14.46 -25.99
C SER A 248 22.43 15.24 -24.84
N ARG A 249 21.67 15.60 -23.79
CA ARG A 249 22.24 16.04 -22.50
C ARG A 249 23.29 15.04 -22.00
N ASN A 250 23.04 13.75 -22.18
CA ASN A 250 23.82 12.64 -21.63
C ASN A 250 25.16 12.41 -22.36
N ASP A 251 25.47 13.16 -23.41
CA ASP A 251 26.76 13.10 -24.13
C ASP A 251 27.92 13.71 -23.30
N SER A 252 27.59 14.40 -22.19
CA SER A 252 28.56 15.02 -21.29
C SER A 252 28.47 14.45 -19.87
N VAL A 253 29.61 14.34 -19.17
CA VAL A 253 29.66 13.88 -17.77
C VAL A 253 28.72 14.69 -16.86
N TRP A 254 28.69 16.02 -17.04
CA TRP A 254 27.78 16.92 -16.31
C TRP A 254 26.31 16.63 -16.59
N GLY A 255 25.95 16.32 -17.83
CA GLY A 255 24.59 15.93 -18.19
C GLY A 255 24.20 14.55 -17.70
N ILE A 256 25.14 13.59 -17.65
CA ILE A 256 24.95 12.28 -17.02
C ILE A 256 24.62 12.44 -15.53
N THR A 257 25.44 13.19 -14.79
CA THR A 257 25.17 13.51 -13.39
C THR A 257 23.85 14.28 -13.23
N GLY A 258 23.58 15.23 -14.11
CA GLY A 258 22.33 15.99 -14.15
C GLY A 258 21.09 15.11 -14.36
N THR A 259 21.18 14.06 -15.19
CA THR A 259 20.09 13.08 -15.39
C THR A 259 19.86 12.21 -14.16
N VAL A 260 20.91 11.74 -13.47
CA VAL A 260 20.75 11.02 -12.19
C VAL A 260 20.09 11.93 -11.14
N ILE A 261 20.53 13.18 -11.03
CA ILE A 261 19.94 14.17 -10.13
C ILE A 261 18.46 14.43 -10.50
N LEU A 262 18.12 14.55 -11.79
CA LEU A 262 16.75 14.74 -12.25
C LEU A 262 15.86 13.54 -11.92
N ILE A 263 16.33 12.30 -12.09
CA ILE A 263 15.57 11.10 -11.72
C ILE A 263 15.30 11.11 -10.21
N VAL A 264 16.31 11.33 -9.37
CA VAL A 264 16.16 11.32 -7.92
C VAL A 264 15.30 12.48 -7.42
N LEU A 265 15.65 13.73 -7.76
CA LEU A 265 14.93 14.91 -7.28
C LEU A 265 13.53 15.04 -7.86
N GLY A 266 13.31 14.64 -9.13
CA GLY A 266 11.99 14.65 -9.76
C GLY A 266 11.00 13.72 -9.06
N HIS A 267 11.46 12.51 -8.69
CA HIS A 267 10.65 11.58 -7.91
C HIS A 267 10.50 12.01 -6.43
N LEU A 268 11.54 12.55 -5.79
CA LEU A 268 11.40 13.11 -4.43
C LEU A 268 10.46 14.33 -4.39
N TYR A 269 10.37 15.11 -5.47
CA TYR A 269 9.41 16.20 -5.62
C TYR A 269 7.96 15.68 -5.62
N LEU A 270 7.69 14.50 -6.19
CA LEU A 270 6.38 13.85 -6.09
C LEU A 270 6.00 13.53 -4.62
N ILE A 271 6.96 13.11 -3.78
CA ILE A 271 6.73 12.91 -2.34
C ILE A 271 6.48 14.25 -1.63
N HIS A 272 7.17 15.31 -2.04
CA HIS A 272 7.03 16.66 -1.46
C HIS A 272 5.66 17.30 -1.71
N ILE A 273 5.12 17.20 -2.94
CA ILE A 273 3.80 17.77 -3.29
C ILE A 273 2.62 16.90 -2.82
N TYR A 274 2.87 15.74 -2.23
CA TYR A 274 1.83 14.78 -1.86
C TYR A 274 0.99 15.29 -0.67
N PRO A 275 -0.35 15.34 -0.80
CA PRO A 275 -1.25 16.00 0.16
C PRO A 275 -1.13 15.41 1.56
N GLU A 276 -1.26 16.26 2.58
CA GLU A 276 -1.36 15.79 3.96
C GLU A 276 -2.74 15.17 4.22
N PRO A 277 -2.81 13.92 4.71
CA PRO A 277 -4.05 13.30 5.13
C PRO A 277 -4.52 13.88 6.47
N VAL A 278 -5.83 13.79 6.71
CA VAL A 278 -6.45 14.26 7.95
C VAL A 278 -6.35 13.22 9.09
N ASP A 279 -6.27 11.94 8.72
CA ASP A 279 -6.13 10.78 9.60
C ASP A 279 -4.86 10.00 9.27
N ASP A 280 -4.49 9.03 10.10
CA ASP A 280 -3.32 8.16 9.90
C ASP A 280 -3.56 7.11 8.80
N CYS A 281 -3.62 7.52 7.52
CA CYS A 281 -3.64 6.56 6.42
C CYS A 281 -2.24 5.95 6.15
N PRO A 282 -2.13 4.64 5.81
CA PRO A 282 -0.97 4.05 5.14
C PRO A 282 -0.80 4.48 3.65
N CYS A 283 -1.76 5.21 3.08
CA CYS A 283 -1.81 5.65 1.68
C CYS A 283 -0.48 6.29 1.21
N PHE A 284 0.02 7.25 2.00
CA PHE A 284 1.30 7.91 1.79
C PHE A 284 2.48 6.93 1.95
N ASP A 285 2.41 6.01 2.92
CA ASP A 285 3.48 5.06 3.21
C ASP A 285 3.76 4.12 2.02
N ASP A 286 2.71 3.63 1.37
CA ASP A 286 2.76 2.83 0.14
C ASP A 286 3.24 3.67 -1.07
N SER A 287 2.80 4.93 -1.16
CA SER A 287 3.20 5.84 -2.24
C SER A 287 4.71 6.14 -2.20
N VAL A 288 5.27 6.35 -1.01
CA VAL A 288 6.72 6.53 -0.80
C VAL A 288 7.49 5.27 -1.20
N ALA A 289 6.97 4.08 -0.90
CA ALA A 289 7.61 2.82 -1.32
C ALA A 289 7.67 2.71 -2.85
N PHE A 290 6.55 2.93 -3.55
CA PHE A 290 6.50 2.86 -5.01
C PHE A 290 7.34 3.94 -5.71
N VAL A 291 7.37 5.16 -5.19
CA VAL A 291 8.28 6.20 -5.71
C VAL A 291 9.74 5.80 -5.52
N GLY A 292 10.08 5.13 -4.41
CA GLY A 292 11.38 4.48 -4.23
C GLY A 292 11.68 3.46 -5.34
N VAL A 293 10.75 2.54 -5.62
CA VAL A 293 10.91 1.56 -6.72
C VAL A 293 11.10 2.24 -8.08
N LEU A 294 10.39 3.33 -8.37
CA LEU A 294 10.57 4.08 -9.63
C LEU A 294 11.98 4.69 -9.73
N ILE A 295 12.47 5.35 -8.68
CA ILE A 295 13.85 5.87 -8.61
C ILE A 295 14.85 4.73 -8.87
N GLY A 296 14.68 3.60 -8.18
CA GLY A 296 15.54 2.43 -8.30
C GLY A 296 15.59 1.85 -9.70
N LEU A 297 14.42 1.73 -10.36
CA LEU A 297 14.30 1.18 -11.70
C LEU A 297 14.94 2.11 -12.73
N ASP A 298 14.62 3.40 -12.70
CA ASP A 298 15.14 4.38 -13.65
C ASP A 298 16.65 4.55 -13.48
N THR A 299 17.16 4.68 -12.25
CA THR A 299 18.61 4.78 -12.03
C THR A 299 19.34 3.48 -12.38
N SER A 300 18.81 2.30 -12.05
CA SER A 300 19.38 1.01 -12.46
C SER A 300 19.48 0.88 -13.98
N GLN A 301 18.41 1.22 -14.69
CA GLN A 301 18.36 1.21 -16.15
C GLN A 301 19.33 2.23 -16.76
N TYR A 302 19.44 3.41 -16.16
CA TYR A 302 20.34 4.46 -16.63
C TYR A 302 21.81 4.09 -16.44
N PHE A 303 22.19 3.53 -15.28
CA PHE A 303 23.54 3.02 -15.07
C PHE A 303 23.89 1.90 -16.05
N PHE A 304 22.94 1.03 -16.40
CA PHE A 304 23.17 -0.01 -17.41
C PHE A 304 23.51 0.60 -18.77
N LEU A 305 22.71 1.58 -19.22
CA LEU A 305 22.98 2.29 -20.47
C LEU A 305 24.33 3.00 -20.46
N ILE A 306 24.76 3.61 -19.35
CA ILE A 306 26.11 4.20 -19.23
C ILE A 306 27.19 3.13 -19.39
N THR A 307 27.08 1.99 -18.69
CA THR A 307 28.09 0.93 -18.77
C THR A 307 28.15 0.22 -20.12
N GLU A 308 27.01 0.08 -20.80
CA GLU A 308 26.94 -0.56 -22.13
C GLU A 308 27.23 0.44 -23.25
N ALA A 309 27.03 1.75 -23.08
CA ALA A 309 27.49 2.77 -24.04
C ALA A 309 29.02 2.86 -24.12
N ILE A 310 29.72 2.45 -23.06
CA ILE A 310 31.18 2.27 -23.04
C ILE A 310 31.60 0.99 -23.81
N ALA A 311 30.66 0.05 -24.07
CA ALA A 311 30.89 -1.17 -24.84
C ALA A 311 30.40 -1.00 -26.29
N PRO A 312 31.28 -1.09 -27.31
CA PRO A 312 30.89 -0.80 -28.69
C PRO A 312 29.90 -1.82 -29.27
N GLY A 313 28.86 -1.31 -29.94
CA GLY A 313 28.07 -2.08 -30.91
C GLY A 313 26.71 -2.64 -30.45
N LYS A 314 26.16 -2.22 -29.31
CA LYS A 314 24.79 -2.62 -28.89
C LYS A 314 23.73 -1.56 -29.19
N ASP A 315 22.54 -2.04 -29.50
CA ASP A 315 21.33 -1.26 -29.74
C ASP A 315 20.82 -0.64 -28.43
N LEU A 316 21.09 0.66 -28.23
CA LEU A 316 20.70 1.44 -27.05
C LEU A 316 19.18 1.62 -26.88
N THR A 317 18.37 1.20 -27.85
CA THR A 317 16.90 1.19 -27.70
C THR A 317 16.39 0.01 -26.87
N LYS A 318 17.21 -1.03 -26.68
CA LYS A 318 16.88 -2.18 -25.84
C LYS A 318 17.34 -1.92 -24.40
N GLY A 319 16.40 -2.09 -23.46
CA GLY A 319 16.67 -1.89 -22.04
C GLY A 319 17.66 -2.90 -21.46
N LEU A 320 17.80 -2.87 -20.14
CA LEU A 320 18.57 -3.87 -19.39
C LEU A 320 18.03 -5.28 -19.65
N ALA A 321 18.65 -6.03 -20.57
CA ALA A 321 18.30 -7.41 -20.84
C ALA A 321 19.32 -8.34 -20.18
N ILE A 322 18.88 -9.16 -19.22
CA ILE A 322 19.69 -10.25 -18.68
C ILE A 322 19.48 -11.44 -19.61
N PRO A 323 20.54 -11.99 -20.27
CA PRO A 323 20.39 -13.09 -21.21
C PRO A 323 19.65 -14.28 -20.62
N TYR A 324 18.76 -14.87 -21.41
CA TYR A 324 17.98 -16.06 -21.07
C TYR A 324 17.51 -16.74 -22.36
N SER A 325 17.46 -18.08 -22.36
CA SER A 325 16.95 -18.88 -23.47
C SER A 325 16.36 -20.17 -22.90
N PHE A 326 15.05 -20.36 -23.04
CA PHE A 326 14.35 -21.52 -22.49
C PHE A 326 14.93 -22.84 -23.04
N ASP A 327 15.33 -22.87 -24.32
CA ASP A 327 15.93 -24.06 -24.96
C ASP A 327 17.26 -24.48 -24.34
N ARG A 328 17.99 -23.54 -23.73
CA ARG A 328 19.27 -23.81 -23.04
C ARG A 328 19.09 -24.07 -21.55
N SER A 329 18.20 -23.32 -20.90
CA SER A 329 17.98 -23.41 -19.45
C SER A 329 17.06 -24.58 -19.06
N GLY A 330 16.07 -24.91 -19.88
CA GLY A 330 15.01 -25.86 -19.55
C GLY A 330 14.23 -25.48 -18.28
N VAL A 331 13.37 -26.37 -17.81
CA VAL A 331 12.47 -26.10 -16.66
C VAL A 331 13.25 -25.95 -15.35
N ILE A 332 14.22 -26.82 -15.08
CA ILE A 332 14.92 -26.89 -13.79
C ILE A 332 15.77 -25.62 -13.56
N LEU A 333 16.60 -25.22 -14.53
CA LEU A 333 17.43 -24.02 -14.35
C LEU A 333 16.57 -22.76 -14.28
N SER A 334 15.45 -22.71 -15.02
CA SER A 334 14.49 -21.61 -14.94
C SER A 334 13.85 -21.49 -13.54
N ALA A 335 13.50 -22.62 -12.91
CA ALA A 335 13.00 -22.65 -11.54
C ALA A 335 14.09 -22.20 -10.53
N VAL A 336 15.32 -22.70 -10.65
CA VAL A 336 16.47 -22.26 -9.83
C VAL A 336 16.71 -20.76 -9.98
N ARG A 337 16.65 -20.25 -11.20
CA ARG A 337 16.85 -18.85 -11.56
C ARG A 337 15.77 -17.94 -10.96
N MET A 338 14.50 -18.38 -10.95
CA MET A 338 13.41 -17.69 -10.25
C MET A 338 13.61 -17.68 -8.73
N VAL A 339 13.96 -18.83 -8.13
CA VAL A 339 14.20 -18.94 -6.68
C VAL A 339 15.38 -18.05 -6.26
N LEU A 340 16.47 -18.04 -7.03
CA LEU A 340 17.62 -17.17 -6.81
C LEU A 340 17.21 -15.69 -6.77
N GLY A 341 16.41 -15.24 -7.74
CA GLY A 341 15.94 -13.86 -7.80
C GLY A 341 15.08 -13.46 -6.60
N ILE A 342 14.14 -14.33 -6.22
CA ILE A 342 13.30 -14.16 -5.03
C ILE A 342 14.17 -14.05 -3.77
N VAL A 343 15.12 -14.97 -3.60
CA VAL A 343 16.03 -14.99 -2.46
C VAL A 343 16.86 -13.70 -2.37
N LEU A 344 17.38 -13.19 -3.49
CA LEU A 344 18.17 -11.96 -3.50
C LEU A 344 17.34 -10.72 -3.12
N VAL A 345 16.13 -10.58 -3.65
CA VAL A 345 15.21 -9.48 -3.28
C VAL A 345 14.80 -9.57 -1.81
N VAL A 346 14.53 -10.77 -1.29
CA VAL A 346 14.21 -10.99 0.13
C VAL A 346 15.40 -10.67 1.04
N ILE A 347 16.62 -11.12 0.69
CA ILE A 347 17.85 -10.80 1.41
C ILE A 347 18.09 -9.29 1.43
N TRP A 348 17.93 -8.61 0.30
CA TRP A 348 18.01 -7.15 0.25
C TRP A 348 17.01 -6.49 1.19
N LYS A 349 15.72 -6.87 1.15
CA LYS A 349 14.68 -6.30 2.01
C LYS A 349 14.96 -6.58 3.50
N ALA A 350 15.51 -7.75 3.83
CA ALA A 350 15.84 -8.15 5.19
C ALA A 350 17.07 -7.43 5.77
N ILE A 351 18.10 -7.14 4.95
CA ILE A 351 19.35 -6.49 5.39
C ILE A 351 19.22 -4.96 5.33
N SER A 352 18.64 -4.40 4.26
CA SER A 352 18.57 -2.95 4.06
C SER A 352 17.81 -2.23 5.18
N LYS A 353 16.65 -2.76 5.62
CA LYS A 353 15.85 -2.20 6.72
C LYS A 353 16.69 -1.98 8.00
N PRO A 354 17.26 -3.01 8.68
CA PRO A 354 17.99 -2.81 9.93
C PRO A 354 19.29 -1.99 9.75
N VAL A 355 19.95 -2.06 8.60
CA VAL A 355 21.14 -1.24 8.30
C VAL A 355 20.77 0.23 8.22
N LEU A 356 19.77 0.59 7.40
CA LEU A 356 19.36 1.98 7.19
C LEU A 356 18.80 2.62 8.47
N PHE A 357 17.96 1.92 9.25
CA PHE A 357 17.49 2.45 10.54
C PHE A 357 18.56 2.44 11.64
N THR A 358 19.75 1.87 11.41
CA THR A 358 20.90 2.07 12.31
C THR A 358 21.69 3.33 11.93
N ILE A 359 21.77 3.64 10.63
CA ILE A 359 22.60 4.73 10.08
C ILE A 359 21.84 6.06 10.04
N LEU A 360 20.58 6.07 9.59
CA LEU A 360 19.83 7.30 9.32
C LEU A 360 19.46 8.10 10.59
N PRO A 361 18.95 7.52 11.71
CA PRO A 361 18.57 8.33 12.86
C PRO A 361 19.73 9.11 13.52
N PRO A 362 20.96 8.55 13.65
CA PRO A 362 22.14 9.34 14.01
C PRO A 362 22.44 10.49 13.03
N ILE A 363 22.37 10.26 11.72
CA ILE A 363 22.60 11.30 10.70
C ILE A 363 21.57 12.43 10.81
N TYR A 364 20.28 12.09 10.98
CA TYR A 364 19.21 13.08 11.16
C TYR A 364 19.45 13.96 12.39
N LYS A 365 19.84 13.36 13.53
CA LYS A 365 20.16 14.09 14.77
C LYS A 365 21.43 14.94 14.64
N PHE A 366 22.44 14.46 13.91
CA PHE A 366 23.70 15.20 13.70
C PHE A 366 23.52 16.40 12.74
N LEU A 367 22.80 16.21 11.64
CA LEU A 367 22.58 17.25 10.62
C LEU A 367 21.38 18.16 10.92
N GLY A 368 20.57 17.86 11.94
CA GLY A 368 19.36 18.62 12.25
C GLY A 368 18.27 18.51 11.18
N ILE A 369 18.21 17.39 10.45
CA ILE A 369 17.24 17.20 9.35
C ILE A 369 15.83 17.12 9.94
N TYR A 370 14.95 17.99 9.46
CA TYR A 370 13.53 18.00 9.77
C TYR A 370 12.72 17.98 8.46
N LEU A 371 11.86 16.98 8.31
CA LEU A 371 10.87 16.93 7.23
C LEU A 371 9.47 17.12 7.84
N PRO A 372 8.91 18.34 7.83
CA PRO A 372 7.60 18.60 8.42
C PRO A 372 6.51 17.80 7.71
N ARG A 373 5.76 17.00 8.48
CA ARG A 373 4.52 16.35 8.03
C ARG A 373 3.61 16.07 9.23
N SER A 374 2.32 16.36 9.11
CA SER A 374 1.34 16.35 10.22
C SER A 374 1.36 15.11 11.13
N GLN A 375 1.58 13.92 10.55
CA GLN A 375 1.54 12.63 11.26
C GLN A 375 2.92 11.99 11.53
N PHE A 376 4.01 12.72 11.30
CA PHE A 376 5.38 12.22 11.47
C PHE A 376 6.14 13.07 12.49
N MET A 377 6.71 12.41 13.50
CA MET A 377 7.52 13.09 14.51
C MET A 377 8.93 13.41 13.99
N PRO A 378 9.51 14.57 14.34
CA PRO A 378 10.86 14.94 13.94
C PRO A 378 11.91 14.04 14.61
N THR A 379 12.68 13.29 13.82
CA THR A 379 13.75 12.42 14.33
C THR A 379 14.85 13.24 15.01
N ALA A 380 15.25 14.36 14.39
CA ALA A 380 16.29 15.24 14.91
C ALA A 380 15.94 15.84 16.28
N HIS A 381 14.71 16.33 16.44
CA HIS A 381 14.25 16.99 17.67
C HIS A 381 13.67 16.03 18.73
N SER A 382 13.65 14.71 18.45
CA SER A 382 13.12 13.73 19.40
C SER A 382 14.07 13.50 20.60
N HIS A 383 13.52 13.49 21.81
CA HIS A 383 14.27 13.11 23.03
C HIS A 383 14.61 11.61 23.11
N LEU A 384 14.01 10.78 22.24
CA LEU A 384 14.22 9.33 22.22
C LEU A 384 15.58 8.97 21.62
N THR A 385 16.16 7.88 22.11
CA THR A 385 17.44 7.37 21.60
C THR A 385 17.29 6.82 20.17
N SER A 386 18.34 6.91 19.36
CA SER A 386 18.35 6.34 17.99
C SER A 386 18.00 4.85 17.96
N ARG A 387 18.29 4.11 19.05
CA ARG A 387 17.92 2.69 19.20
C ARG A 387 16.42 2.47 19.40
N GLN A 388 15.75 3.33 20.17
CA GLN A 388 14.29 3.30 20.34
C GLN A 388 13.59 3.62 19.03
N ILE A 389 14.01 4.70 18.35
CA ILE A 389 13.51 5.11 17.03
C ILE A 389 13.65 3.95 16.03
N ARG A 390 14.86 3.37 15.92
CA ARG A 390 15.11 2.17 15.11
C ARG A 390 14.13 1.04 15.41
N SER A 391 13.94 0.67 16.68
CA SER A 391 13.04 -0.45 17.04
C SER A 391 11.59 -0.17 16.66
N GLN A 392 11.14 1.08 16.78
CA GLN A 392 9.78 1.49 16.49
C GLN A 392 9.52 1.54 14.97
N SER A 393 10.40 2.19 14.21
CA SER A 393 10.33 2.24 12.75
C SER A 393 10.45 0.86 12.11
N LEU A 394 11.29 -0.03 12.66
CA LEU A 394 11.34 -1.42 12.23
C LEU A 394 10.03 -2.18 12.52
N SER A 395 9.34 -1.91 13.64
CA SER A 395 8.02 -2.51 13.90
C SER A 395 6.94 -1.98 12.94
N ASN A 396 6.90 -0.67 12.68
CA ASN A 396 5.98 -0.07 11.68
C ASN A 396 6.20 -0.67 10.28
N MET A 397 7.46 -0.90 9.88
CA MET A 397 7.79 -1.55 8.61
C MET A 397 7.73 -3.09 8.63
N ALA A 398 7.49 -3.72 9.77
CA ALA A 398 7.20 -5.15 9.88
C ALA A 398 5.70 -5.44 9.78
N ASN A 399 4.86 -4.45 10.11
CA ASN A 399 3.40 -4.48 9.92
C ASN A 399 2.97 -4.36 8.44
N GLU A 400 3.90 -4.13 7.51
CA GLU A 400 3.67 -4.40 6.08
C GLU A 400 3.18 -5.85 5.92
N PRO A 401 2.13 -6.15 5.11
CA PRO A 401 1.54 -7.48 5.02
C PRO A 401 2.46 -8.49 4.32
N LEU A 402 3.45 -9.00 5.06
CA LEU A 402 4.05 -10.30 4.80
C LEU A 402 2.98 -11.36 5.02
N LEU A 403 2.94 -12.34 4.13
CA LEU A 403 1.89 -13.35 4.05
C LEU A 403 1.97 -14.26 5.28
N ASP A 404 1.26 -13.93 6.37
CA ASP A 404 1.13 -14.82 7.53
C ASP A 404 0.14 -15.95 7.18
N VAL A 405 0.65 -16.88 6.37
CA VAL A 405 -0.05 -18.09 5.91
C VAL A 405 -0.55 -18.90 7.10
N ASN A 406 0.15 -18.86 8.24
CA ASN A 406 -0.27 -19.56 9.45
C ASN A 406 -1.50 -18.91 10.07
N LYS A 407 -1.54 -17.58 10.21
CA LYS A 407 -2.74 -16.86 10.69
C LYS A 407 -3.93 -17.03 9.72
N ALA A 408 -3.67 -17.00 8.41
CA ALA A 408 -4.66 -17.22 7.37
C ALA A 408 -5.21 -18.66 7.32
N LEU A 409 -4.38 -19.69 7.52
CA LEU A 409 -4.85 -21.08 7.67
C LEU A 409 -5.58 -21.28 9.00
N LYS A 410 -5.13 -20.61 10.07
CA LYS A 410 -5.72 -20.75 11.40
C LYS A 410 -7.14 -20.18 11.45
N SER A 411 -7.39 -19.02 10.85
CA SER A 411 -8.75 -18.46 10.68
C SER A 411 -9.68 -19.30 9.77
N VAL A 412 -9.14 -20.23 8.98
CA VAL A 412 -9.92 -21.15 8.15
C VAL A 412 -10.20 -22.48 8.88
N ARG A 413 -9.30 -22.88 9.80
CA ARG A 413 -9.40 -24.15 10.55
C ARG A 413 -10.13 -24.00 11.88
N GLU A 414 -10.03 -22.83 12.50
CA GLU A 414 -10.79 -22.40 13.68
C GLU A 414 -11.84 -21.39 13.20
N GLY A 415 -12.99 -21.88 12.73
CA GLY A 415 -14.15 -21.01 12.50
C GLY A 415 -14.62 -20.42 13.83
N ASP A 416 -14.67 -19.09 13.91
CA ASP A 416 -15.01 -18.27 15.09
C ASP A 416 -14.95 -18.99 16.44
N GLN A 417 -13.73 -19.16 16.96
CA GLN A 417 -13.54 -19.32 18.39
C GLN A 417 -13.36 -17.94 19.03
N ASP A 418 -14.36 -17.52 19.81
CA ASP A 418 -14.32 -16.33 20.66
C ASP A 418 -13.02 -16.28 21.48
N LYS A 419 -12.11 -15.39 21.08
CA LYS A 419 -10.92 -15.08 21.86
C LYS A 419 -11.22 -13.92 22.78
N VAL A 420 -11.58 -14.25 24.02
CA VAL A 420 -11.76 -13.28 25.10
C VAL A 420 -10.40 -12.70 25.48
N GLY A 421 -10.20 -11.43 25.15
CA GLY A 421 -8.99 -10.64 25.41
C GLY A 421 -9.04 -9.34 24.59
N PRO A 422 -8.21 -8.33 24.89
CA PRO A 422 -8.22 -7.07 24.13
C PRO A 422 -7.87 -7.34 22.66
N THR A 423 -8.85 -7.14 21.77
CA THR A 423 -8.68 -7.39 20.33
C THR A 423 -8.24 -6.14 19.58
N ASP A 424 -8.64 -4.97 20.08
CA ASP A 424 -8.35 -3.65 19.51
C ASP A 424 -7.61 -2.73 20.50
N ASP A 425 -7.08 -1.63 19.96
CA ASP A 425 -6.40 -0.57 20.73
C ASP A 425 -7.28 0.03 21.83
N ILE A 426 -8.60 0.08 21.64
CA ILE A 426 -9.53 0.65 22.63
C ILE A 426 -9.58 -0.27 23.85
N ASP A 427 -9.81 -1.57 23.68
CA ASP A 427 -9.73 -2.54 24.78
C ASP A 427 -8.38 -2.44 25.50
N ALA A 428 -7.29 -2.28 24.75
CA ALA A 428 -5.95 -2.14 25.30
C ALA A 428 -5.78 -0.86 26.14
N TYR A 429 -6.24 0.30 25.65
CA TYR A 429 -6.18 1.56 26.38
C TYR A 429 -7.15 1.59 27.57
N GLU A 430 -8.32 0.96 27.45
CA GLU A 430 -9.29 0.82 28.53
C GLU A 430 -8.76 -0.12 29.62
N LEU A 431 -8.14 -1.26 29.27
CA LEU A 431 -7.45 -2.13 30.23
C LEU A 431 -6.31 -1.39 30.95
N LEU A 432 -5.56 -0.53 30.25
CA LEU A 432 -4.48 0.27 30.83
C LEU A 432 -5.01 1.39 31.73
N ALA A 433 -6.14 2.02 31.38
CA ALA A 433 -6.81 3.02 32.21
C ALA A 433 -7.43 2.38 33.46
N TYR A 434 -8.12 1.25 33.30
CA TYR A 434 -8.69 0.44 34.37
C TYR A 434 -7.62 -0.12 35.33
N ARG A 435 -6.49 -0.59 34.79
CA ARG A 435 -5.29 -0.97 35.60
C ARG A 435 -4.75 0.18 36.44
N LYS A 436 -4.87 1.43 35.95
CA LYS A 436 -4.44 2.63 36.68
C LYS A 436 -5.36 2.93 37.88
N SER A 437 -6.62 2.50 37.85
CA SER A 437 -7.55 2.56 38.99
C SER A 437 -7.56 1.28 39.85
N HIS A 438 -7.18 0.12 39.31
CA HIS A 438 -7.23 -1.18 40.01
C HIS A 438 -5.88 -1.94 39.92
N PRO A 439 -4.88 -1.60 40.77
CA PRO A 439 -3.53 -2.16 40.68
C PRO A 439 -3.37 -3.63 41.10
N SER A 440 -4.42 -4.25 41.67
CA SER A 440 -4.38 -5.58 42.28
C SER A 440 -4.72 -6.74 41.34
N GLU A 441 -5.11 -6.45 40.09
CA GLU A 441 -5.48 -7.48 39.11
C GLU A 441 -4.27 -8.09 38.37
N PRO A 442 -4.38 -9.36 37.93
CA PRO A 442 -3.28 -10.06 37.24
C PRO A 442 -2.88 -9.34 35.94
N GLN A 443 -1.57 -9.31 35.67
CA GLN A 443 -1.03 -8.65 34.48
C GLN A 443 -1.31 -9.44 33.20
N VAL A 444 -2.43 -9.13 32.54
CA VAL A 444 -2.63 -9.47 31.12
C VAL A 444 -1.63 -8.66 30.27
N GLU A 445 -0.98 -9.33 29.31
CA GLU A 445 -0.08 -8.69 28.35
C GLU A 445 -0.91 -7.93 27.31
N VAL A 446 -0.76 -6.60 27.27
CA VAL A 446 -1.59 -5.72 26.44
C VAL A 446 -0.85 -5.35 25.16
N SER A 447 -1.37 -5.82 24.02
CA SER A 447 -0.87 -5.52 22.69
C SER A 447 -1.65 -4.34 22.08
N ILE A 448 -1.11 -3.12 22.19
CA ILE A 448 -1.58 -1.97 21.39
C ILE A 448 -1.15 -2.23 19.92
N SER A 449 -2.14 -2.54 19.07
CA SER A 449 -2.00 -2.85 17.64
C SER A 449 -2.79 -1.90 16.73
N GLY A 450 -2.76 -0.60 17.01
CA GLY A 450 -2.85 0.41 15.97
C GLY A 450 -1.84 0.06 14.88
N VAL A 451 -2.27 0.09 13.61
CA VAL A 451 -1.46 -0.38 12.46
C VAL A 451 -0.07 0.26 12.46
N PHE A 452 0.01 1.51 12.94
CA PHE A 452 1.25 2.21 13.20
C PHE A 452 1.39 2.61 14.67
N ARG A 453 2.58 2.36 15.22
CA ARG A 453 3.08 3.14 16.37
C ARG A 453 3.54 4.50 15.84
N LYS A 454 3.69 5.50 16.73
CA LYS A 454 4.13 6.88 16.35
C LYS A 454 5.23 6.84 15.28
N ARG A 455 4.98 7.44 14.12
CA ARG A 455 5.86 7.42 12.94
C ARG A 455 6.92 8.51 13.04
N TYR A 456 8.10 8.29 12.48
CA TYR A 456 9.18 9.27 12.43
C TYR A 456 9.50 9.70 11.00
N ASP A 457 9.87 10.96 10.80
CA ASP A 457 10.21 11.52 9.47
C ASP A 457 11.38 10.80 8.75
N VAL A 458 12.26 10.14 9.50
CA VAL A 458 13.32 9.24 8.96
C VAL A 458 12.76 8.01 8.25
N GLU A 459 11.53 7.58 8.56
CA GLU A 459 10.87 6.45 7.88
C GLU A 459 10.59 6.76 6.41
N ILE A 460 10.37 8.03 6.05
CA ILE A 460 10.11 8.45 4.67
C ILE A 460 11.34 8.15 3.80
N ILE A 461 12.49 8.72 4.14
CA ILE A 461 13.74 8.52 3.39
C ILE A 461 14.26 7.08 3.55
N GLY A 462 14.15 6.50 4.75
CA GLY A 462 14.49 5.10 4.98
C GLY A 462 13.72 4.16 4.07
N ARG A 463 12.41 4.39 3.90
CA ARG A 463 11.58 3.61 2.98
C ARG A 463 11.96 3.86 1.52
N THR A 464 12.10 5.11 1.08
CA THR A 464 12.54 5.43 -0.30
C THR A 464 13.82 4.68 -0.68
N ILE A 465 14.83 4.65 0.19
CA ILE A 465 16.11 3.96 -0.08
C ILE A 465 15.95 2.43 -0.09
N VAL A 466 15.22 1.84 0.87
CA VAL A 466 14.95 0.39 0.90
C VAL A 466 14.33 -0.07 -0.42
N TYR A 467 13.32 0.66 -0.90
CA TYR A 467 12.56 0.28 -2.10
C TYR A 467 13.28 0.63 -3.40
N ALA A 468 14.08 1.70 -3.44
CA ALA A 468 14.97 1.98 -4.58
C ALA A 468 16.04 0.89 -4.79
N GLY A 469 16.50 0.23 -3.73
CA GLY A 469 17.43 -0.88 -3.87
C GLY A 469 16.83 -2.19 -4.40
N ILE A 470 15.49 -2.37 -4.39
CA ILE A 470 14.85 -3.59 -4.87
C ILE A 470 15.08 -3.80 -6.37
N PRO A 471 14.82 -2.81 -7.26
CA PRO A 471 15.22 -2.88 -8.66
C PRO A 471 16.71 -3.19 -8.82
N PHE A 472 17.62 -2.45 -8.19
CA PHE A 472 19.08 -2.72 -8.28
C PHE A 472 19.45 -4.17 -7.94
N MET A 473 18.85 -4.77 -6.91
CA MET A 473 19.13 -6.15 -6.56
C MET A 473 18.54 -7.13 -7.59
N ALA A 474 17.31 -6.87 -8.06
CA ALA A 474 16.65 -7.64 -9.10
C ALA A 474 17.35 -7.57 -10.47
N THR A 475 18.14 -6.53 -10.71
CA THR A 475 18.82 -6.25 -11.98
C THR A 475 20.32 -6.56 -11.90
N TRP A 476 21.09 -5.67 -11.25
CA TRP A 476 22.54 -5.72 -11.15
C TRP A 476 23.00 -6.85 -10.25
N GLY A 477 22.43 -6.96 -9.04
CA GLY A 477 22.76 -8.04 -8.11
C GLY A 477 22.51 -9.42 -8.73
N PHE A 478 21.37 -9.57 -9.43
CA PHE A 478 21.02 -10.77 -10.17
C PHE A 478 21.95 -11.06 -11.35
N LYS A 479 22.26 -10.06 -12.19
CA LYS A 479 23.22 -10.21 -13.31
C LYS A 479 24.58 -10.68 -12.80
N THR A 480 25.16 -9.99 -11.83
CA THR A 480 26.47 -10.34 -11.25
C THR A 480 26.49 -11.75 -10.67
N ILE A 481 25.44 -12.17 -9.95
CA ILE A 481 25.41 -13.51 -9.33
C ILE A 481 25.16 -14.62 -10.37
N THR A 482 24.33 -14.37 -11.39
CA THR A 482 24.14 -15.36 -12.48
C THR A 482 25.40 -15.52 -13.34
N GLU A 483 26.16 -14.44 -13.57
CA GLU A 483 27.48 -14.49 -14.21
C GLU A 483 28.50 -15.26 -13.35
N LEU A 484 28.61 -14.94 -12.05
CA LEU A 484 29.52 -15.63 -11.11
C LEU A 484 29.22 -17.13 -10.97
N CYS A 485 27.94 -17.50 -10.89
CA CYS A 485 27.50 -18.89 -10.77
C CYS A 485 27.49 -19.66 -12.11
N LYS A 486 27.73 -19.00 -13.25
CA LYS A 486 27.57 -19.56 -14.61
C LYS A 486 26.16 -20.13 -14.87
N VAL A 487 25.14 -19.43 -14.37
CA VAL A 487 23.69 -19.74 -14.50
C VAL A 487 23.01 -18.78 -15.51
N ALA A 488 23.82 -18.25 -16.45
CA ALA A 488 23.41 -17.32 -17.50
C ALA A 488 22.89 -18.04 -18.75
#